data_AF-A0A0L8HBY0-F1
#
_entry.id   AF-A0A0L8HBY0-F1
#
_cell.length_a   1.000
_cell.length_b   1.000
_cell.length_c   1.000
_cell.angle_alpha   90.00
_cell.angle_beta   90.00
_cell.angle_gamma   90.00
#
_symmetry.space_group_name_H-M   'P 1'
#
loop_
_entity.id
_entity.type
_entity.pdbx_description
1 polymer ?
#
loop_
_entity_poly.entity_id
_entity_poly.type
_entity_poly.pdbx_seq_one_letter_code
_entity_poly.pdbx_strand_id
1 'polypeptide(L)' 'IAIGPHSGKHLFTCRIPLEPSDNQFPFQSRYRQFPIKLAFSFTNNKSHGQTLDCV' A
#
# COMPACT_ATOMS: atom_id res chain seq x y z
N ILE A 1 0.36 11.34 -2.40
CA ILE A 1 -0.20 12.40 -1.54
C ILE A 1 -0.24 11.84 -0.13
N ALA A 2 0.65 12.30 0.75
CA ALA A 2 0.56 11.95 2.16
C ALA A 2 -0.56 12.81 2.77
N ILE A 3 -1.53 12.19 3.42
CA ILE A 3 -2.55 12.88 4.21
C ILE A 3 -1.99 12.94 5.65
N GLY A 4 -2.10 14.10 6.30
CA GLY A 4 -1.52 14.33 7.64
C GLY A 4 -0.18 15.09 7.63
N PRO A 5 0.69 14.93 8.66
CA PRO A 5 1.80 15.85 8.98
C PRO A 5 2.92 15.95 7.93
N HIS A 6 2.88 15.07 6.91
CA HIS A 6 3.83 15.03 5.80
C HIS A 6 3.19 15.41 4.46
N SER A 7 1.98 15.99 4.46
CA SER A 7 1.33 16.50 3.25
C SER A 7 2.19 17.56 2.55
N GLY A 8 2.19 17.52 1.21
CA GLY A 8 2.97 18.43 0.37
C GLY A 8 4.49 18.20 0.34
N LYS A 9 5.02 17.21 1.08
CA LYS A 9 6.47 16.92 1.12
C LYS A 9 6.86 15.83 0.13
N HIS A 10 8.06 15.96 -0.45
CA HIS A 10 8.65 14.90 -1.26
C HIS A 10 9.20 13.82 -0.33
N LEU A 11 8.55 12.65 -0.32
CA LEU A 11 8.91 11.52 0.53
C LEU A 11 9.57 10.44 -0.31
N PHE A 12 10.71 9.94 0.15
CA PHE A 12 11.32 8.77 -0.46
C PHE A 12 10.55 7.52 -0.03
N THR A 13 9.98 6.80 -1.00
CA THR A 13 9.26 5.56 -0.72
C THR A 13 10.20 4.37 -0.92
N CYS A 14 10.52 3.63 0.14
CA CYS A 14 11.36 2.44 0.04
C CYS A 14 10.58 1.23 -0.48
N ARG A 15 11.28 0.30 -1.15
CA ARG A 15 10.72 -1.01 -1.52
C ARG A 15 10.69 -1.90 -0.28
N ILE A 16 9.55 -2.54 -0.03
CA ILE A 16 9.39 -3.52 1.04
C ILE A 16 9.33 -4.94 0.46
N PRO A 17 9.92 -5.93 1.15
CA PRO A 17 9.72 -7.32 0.82
C PRO A 17 8.32 -7.76 1.26
N LEU A 18 7.57 -8.39 0.36
CA LEU A 18 6.28 -8.99 0.62
C LEU A 18 6.43 -10.50 0.41
N GLU A 19 6.16 -11.26 1.47
CA GLU A 19 6.14 -12.71 1.46
C GLU A 19 4.69 -13.14 1.68
N PRO A 20 4.06 -13.86 0.74
CA PRO A 20 2.74 -14.41 0.95
C PRO A 20 2.84 -15.47 2.04
N SER A 21 1.91 -15.46 2.99
CA SER A 21 1.84 -16.47 4.06
C SER A 21 1.42 -17.86 3.56
N ASP A 22 1.12 -17.97 2.26
CA ASP A 22 0.56 -19.16 1.66
C ASP A 22 1.67 -20.05 1.09
N ASN A 23 1.88 -21.20 1.72
CA ASN A 23 2.89 -22.19 1.31
C ASN A 23 2.43 -23.08 0.15
N GLN A 24 1.50 -22.60 -0.69
CA GLN A 24 0.98 -23.35 -1.83
C GLN A 24 2.05 -23.73 -2.88
N PHE A 25 3.17 -23.00 -2.92
CA PHE A 25 4.26 -23.27 -3.85
C PHE A 25 5.48 -23.87 -3.13
N PRO A 26 6.27 -24.73 -3.81
CA PRO A 26 7.48 -25.33 -3.22
C PRO A 26 8.62 -24.32 -3.02
N PHE A 27 8.38 -23.03 -3.27
CA PHE A 27 9.32 -21.94 -3.09
C PHE A 27 8.65 -20.75 -2.39
N GLN A 28 9.41 -20.07 -1.54
CA GLN A 28 8.95 -18.85 -0.86
C GLN A 28 8.99 -17.68 -1.84
N SER A 29 7.83 -17.14 -2.19
CA SER A 29 7.71 -16.03 -3.13
C SER A 29 8.00 -14.70 -2.44
N ARG A 30 9.23 -14.18 -2.53
CA ARG A 30 9.56 -12.85 -1.99
C ARG A 30 9.49 -11.78 -3.07
N TYR A 31 8.46 -10.94 -3.04
CA TYR A 31 8.29 -9.81 -3.96
C TYR A 31 8.85 -8.53 -3.35
N ARG A 32 9.60 -7.72 -4.12
CA ARG A 32 10.02 -6.36 -3.69
C ARG A 32 9.11 -5.31 -4.30
N GLN A 33 8.16 -4.81 -3.52
CA GLN A 33 7.13 -3.87 -3.97
C GLN A 33 7.29 -2.51 -3.31
N PHE A 34 7.00 -1.43 -4.03
CA PHE A 34 6.76 -0.14 -3.39
C PHE A 34 5.37 -0.17 -2.74
N PRO A 35 5.20 0.34 -1.50
CA PRO A 35 3.92 0.46 -0.82
C PRO A 35 3.06 1.60 -1.41
N ILE A 36 2.88 1.61 -2.74
CA ILE A 36 2.08 2.60 -3.47
C ILE A 36 0.95 1.87 -4.20
N LYS A 37 -0.24 2.48 -4.19
CA LYS A 37 -1.42 2.03 -4.93
C LYS A 37 -2.11 3.23 -5.54
N LEU A 38 -2.66 3.06 -6.74
CA LEU A 38 -3.51 4.07 -7.34
C LEU A 38 -4.76 4.26 -6.47
N ALA A 39 -5.09 5.50 -6.16
CA ALA A 39 -6.05 5.86 -5.11
C ALA A 39 -7.25 6.67 -5.63
N PHE A 40 -7.55 6.62 -6.93
CA PHE A 40 -8.72 7.31 -7.50
C PHE A 40 -10.03 6.58 -7.22
N SER A 41 -9.98 5.26 -7.18
CA SER A 41 -11.10 4.41 -6.82
C SER A 41 -10.59 3.15 -6.14
N PHE A 42 -11.29 2.74 -5.09
CA PHE A 42 -11.00 1.52 -4.36
C PHE A 42 -12.31 0.94 -3.84
N THR A 43 -12.33 -0.37 -3.61
CA THR A 43 -13.52 -1.07 -3.12
C THR A 43 -13.76 -0.78 -1.64
N ASN A 44 -14.99 -0.99 -1.16
CA ASN A 44 -15.37 -0.69 0.22
C ASN A 44 -14.46 -1.37 1.28
N ASN A 45 -14.03 -2.61 1.03
CA ASN A 45 -13.11 -3.32 1.93
C ASN A 45 -11.71 -2.67 1.96
N LYS A 46 -11.30 -1.96 0.91
CA LYS A 46 -10.02 -1.26 0.85
C LYS A 46 -10.09 0.14 1.48
N SER A 47 -11.27 0.77 1.50
CA SER A 47 -11.50 2.07 2.17
C SER A 47 -11.90 1.92 3.65
N HIS A 48 -12.33 0.74 4.08
CA HIS A 48 -12.70 0.50 5.47
C HIS A 48 -11.53 0.82 6.41
N GLY A 49 -11.74 1.74 7.37
CA GLY A 49 -10.71 2.21 8.30
C GLY A 49 -9.75 3.28 7.75
N GLN A 50 -9.99 3.80 6.54
CA GLN A 50 -9.26 4.95 5.99
C GLN A 50 -10.06 6.25 6.17
N THR A 51 -9.38 7.35 6.45
CA THR A 51 -9.98 8.68 6.47
C THR A 51 -9.78 9.34 5.12
N LEU A 52 -10.87 9.74 4.46
CA LEU A 52 -10.87 10.46 3.19
C LEU A 52 -11.40 11.88 3.44
N ASP A 53 -10.69 12.90 2.95
CA ASP A 53 -11.14 14.29 3.07
C ASP A 53 -12.37 14.57 2.17
N CYS A 54 -12.44 13.91 1.01
CA CYS A 54 -13.58 13.96 0.10
C CYS A 54 -13.73 12.62 -0.65
N VAL A 55 -14.96 12.27 -1.01
CA VAL A 55 -15.34 11.09 -1.81
C VAL A 55 -15.98 11.56 -3.11
#